data_AF-A0A7X2BMN8-F1
#
_entry.id   AF-A0A7X2BMN8-F1
#
_cell.length_a   1.000
_cell.length_b   1.000
_cell.length_c   1.000
_cell.angle_alpha   90.00
_cell.angle_beta   90.00
_cell.angle_gamma   90.00
#
_symmetry.space_group_name_H-M   'P 1'
#
loop_
_entity.id
_entity.type
_entity.pdbx_description
1 polymer ?
#
loop_
_entity_poly.entity_id
_entity_poly.type
_entity_poly.pdbx_seq_one_letter_code
_entity_poly.pdbx_strand_id
1 'polypeptide(L)'
;MANSVSIDGYLHFEGYDNLPRDFFDKKKIRAGMRKAGAVVRREARALVNKRGASSGSDYPSRDEGLLYRGIRAKVSRSGFLAKIAPQKITGMKDFYPAYLGYGVKRGARLSRLKPGEKHSAKRRREGIRLRKARRNNDWLIEPRGNYMADALQNTKSDVQAILSAAFAAALS
;
A
#
# COMPACT_ATOMS: atom_id res chain seq x y z
N MET A 1 -53.13 -11.93 -29.08
CA MET A 1 -51.91 -11.62 -28.33
C MET A 1 -51.00 -12.84 -28.43
N ALA A 2 -49.88 -12.71 -29.13
CA ALA A 2 -48.94 -13.82 -29.35
C ALA A 2 -47.97 -13.91 -28.17
N ASN A 3 -48.02 -15.00 -27.41
CA ASN A 3 -47.08 -15.26 -26.33
C ASN A 3 -45.76 -15.76 -26.94
N SER A 4 -44.75 -14.88 -27.04
CA SER A 4 -43.39 -15.27 -27.38
C SER A 4 -42.78 -16.00 -26.18
N VAL A 5 -42.63 -17.32 -26.29
CA VAL A 5 -41.83 -18.11 -25.34
C VAL A 5 -40.37 -17.91 -25.72
N SER A 6 -39.64 -17.10 -24.95
CA SER A 6 -38.18 -17.02 -25.05
C SER A 6 -37.59 -18.28 -24.40
N ILE A 7 -36.91 -19.11 -25.19
CA ILE A 7 -36.12 -20.21 -24.68
C ILE A 7 -34.79 -19.61 -24.21
N ASP A 8 -34.62 -19.46 -22.90
CA ASP A 8 -33.33 -19.14 -22.30
C ASP A 8 -32.43 -20.38 -22.40
N GLY A 9 -31.64 -20.44 -23.47
CA GLY A 9 -30.62 -21.45 -23.65
C GLY A 9 -29.39 -21.14 -22.80
N TYR A 10 -29.16 -21.91 -21.74
CA TYR A 10 -27.90 -21.86 -21.00
C TYR A 10 -26.85 -22.69 -21.73
N LEU A 11 -25.86 -22.03 -22.31
CA LEU A 11 -24.72 -22.67 -22.95
C LEU A 11 -23.72 -23.11 -21.86
N HIS A 12 -23.79 -24.37 -21.45
CA HIS A 12 -22.77 -24.99 -20.61
C HIS A 12 -21.59 -25.42 -21.49
N PHE A 13 -20.43 -24.77 -21.35
CA PHE A 13 -19.20 -25.26 -21.93
C PHE A 13 -18.69 -26.43 -21.07
N GLU A 14 -18.97 -27.66 -21.49
CA GLU A 14 -18.38 -28.86 -20.88
C GLU A 14 -16.85 -28.82 -21.02
N GLY A 15 -16.14 -28.98 -19.89
CA GLY A 15 -14.67 -28.95 -19.82
C GLY A 15 -14.07 -27.98 -18.80
N TYR A 16 -14.84 -27.00 -18.30
CA TYR A 16 -14.38 -26.09 -17.24
C TYR A 16 -14.63 -26.63 -15.82
N ASP A 17 -15.56 -27.56 -15.64
CA ASP A 17 -15.89 -28.13 -14.33
C ASP A 17 -14.79 -29.05 -13.78
N ASN A 18 -13.94 -29.58 -14.66
CA ASN A 18 -12.83 -30.47 -14.35
C ASN A 18 -11.49 -29.94 -14.90
N LEU A 19 -11.23 -28.64 -14.81
CA LEU A 19 -9.85 -28.17 -14.90
C LEU A 19 -9.06 -28.88 -13.79
N PRO A 20 -8.11 -29.78 -14.11
CA PRO A 20 -7.33 -30.45 -13.08
C PRO A 20 -6.70 -29.35 -12.22
N ARG A 21 -6.76 -29.54 -10.90
CA ARG A 21 -6.34 -28.55 -9.88
C ARG A 21 -4.90 -28.03 -10.05
N ASP A 22 -4.14 -28.64 -10.97
CA ASP A 22 -2.74 -28.44 -11.29
C ASP A 22 -2.48 -28.24 -12.80
N PHE A 23 -3.31 -27.47 -13.52
CA PHE A 23 -3.01 -27.04 -14.90
C PHE A 23 -1.69 -26.24 -15.04
N PHE A 24 -1.19 -25.70 -13.92
CA PHE A 24 0.04 -24.94 -13.90
C PHE A 24 1.06 -25.53 -12.93
N ASP A 25 2.32 -25.58 -13.34
CA ASP A 25 3.43 -25.81 -12.42
C ASP A 25 3.57 -24.63 -11.44
N LYS A 26 3.07 -24.83 -10.22
CA LYS A 26 3.12 -23.86 -9.12
C LYS A 26 4.54 -23.44 -8.78
N LYS A 27 5.56 -24.28 -8.99
CA LYS A 27 6.96 -23.91 -8.71
C LYS A 27 7.40 -22.79 -9.65
N LYS A 28 7.07 -22.90 -10.94
CA LYS A 28 7.38 -21.89 -11.96
C LYS A 28 6.59 -20.60 -11.73
N ILE A 29 5.29 -20.69 -11.43
CA ILE A 29 4.48 -19.50 -11.09
C ILE A 29 5.04 -18.79 -9.86
N ARG A 30 5.34 -19.53 -8.78
CA ARG A 30 5.93 -18.94 -7.57
C ARG A 30 7.28 -18.30 -7.85
N ALA A 31 8.09 -18.86 -8.74
CA ALA A 31 9.36 -18.26 -9.15
C ALA A 31 9.12 -16.91 -9.87
N GLY A 32 8.19 -16.86 -10.82
CA GLY A 32 7.77 -15.63 -11.49
C GLY A 32 7.26 -14.57 -10.51
N MET A 33 6.35 -14.94 -9.61
CA MET A 33 5.79 -14.03 -8.59
C MET A 33 6.85 -13.51 -7.60
N ARG A 34 7.83 -14.34 -7.22
CA ARG A 34 8.97 -13.89 -6.41
C ARG A 34 9.82 -12.86 -7.16
N LYS A 35 10.06 -13.08 -8.46
CA LYS A 35 10.83 -12.17 -9.31
C LYS A 35 10.11 -10.84 -9.49
N ALA A 36 8.82 -10.87 -9.85
CA ALA A 36 7.98 -9.67 -9.95
C ALA A 36 7.92 -8.89 -8.63
N GLY A 37 7.67 -9.57 -7.50
CA GLY A 37 7.66 -8.95 -6.19
C GLY A 37 9.01 -8.35 -5.79
N ALA A 38 10.13 -8.94 -6.22
CA ALA A 38 11.46 -8.40 -5.99
C ALA A 38 11.71 -7.10 -6.78
N VAL A 39 11.20 -7.00 -8.02
CA VAL A 39 11.28 -5.78 -8.85
C VAL A 39 10.51 -4.64 -8.20
N VAL A 40 9.23 -4.84 -7.88
CA VAL A 40 8.39 -3.82 -7.21
C VAL A 40 9.01 -3.40 -5.88
N ARG A 41 9.50 -4.37 -5.09
CA ARG A 41 10.18 -4.08 -3.82
C ARG A 41 11.42 -3.21 -4.01
N ARG A 42 12.23 -3.48 -5.04
CA ARG A 42 13.45 -2.71 -5.33
C ARG A 42 13.11 -1.27 -5.68
N GLU A 43 12.09 -1.08 -6.51
CA GLU A 43 11.61 0.25 -6.89
C GLU A 43 11.04 1.02 -5.70
N ALA A 44 10.13 0.40 -4.93
CA ALA A 44 9.57 1.01 -3.71
C ALA A 44 10.67 1.41 -2.72
N ARG A 45 11.72 0.60 -2.61
CA ARG A 45 12.91 0.90 -1.82
C ARG A 45 13.69 2.08 -2.39
N ALA A 46 13.85 2.20 -3.70
CA ALA A 46 14.53 3.32 -4.33
C ALA A 46 13.80 4.65 -4.07
N LEU A 47 12.47 4.65 -4.17
CA LEU A 47 11.64 5.85 -3.92
C LEU A 47 11.81 6.41 -2.49
N VAL A 48 11.93 5.54 -1.49
CA VAL A 48 12.16 5.94 -0.08
C VAL A 48 13.64 6.06 0.31
N ASN A 49 14.56 5.81 -0.62
CA ASN A 49 16.01 5.86 -0.36
C ASN A 49 16.60 7.26 -0.56
N LYS A 50 15.81 8.23 -1.02
CA LYS A 50 16.25 9.61 -1.24
C LYS A 50 16.69 10.25 0.09
N ARG A 51 17.87 10.87 0.12
CA ARG A 51 18.35 11.65 1.27
C ARG A 51 17.95 13.12 1.10
N GLY A 52 17.62 13.79 2.21
CA GLY A 52 17.26 15.21 2.22
C GLY A 52 16.00 15.51 3.01
N ALA A 53 15.55 16.77 2.99
CA ALA A 53 14.29 17.16 3.58
C ALA A 53 13.11 16.67 2.71
N SER A 54 12.16 15.95 3.30
CA SER A 54 10.92 15.56 2.61
C SER A 54 9.92 16.72 2.60
N SER A 55 9.60 17.22 1.40
CA SER A 55 8.49 18.14 1.18
C SER A 55 7.13 17.44 1.40
N GLY A 56 6.09 18.18 1.74
CA GLY A 56 4.84 17.65 2.29
C GLY A 56 4.12 16.59 1.45
N SER A 57 4.28 16.61 0.12
CA SER A 57 3.74 15.59 -0.80
C SER A 57 4.76 14.52 -1.21
N ASP A 58 6.06 14.77 -1.05
CA ASP A 58 7.11 13.84 -1.43
C ASP A 58 7.14 12.57 -0.57
N TYR A 59 7.83 11.56 -1.08
CA TYR A 59 8.12 10.36 -0.32
C TYR A 59 8.94 10.66 0.94
N PRO A 60 8.78 9.84 2.00
CA PRO A 60 9.62 9.96 3.18
C PRO A 60 11.09 9.76 2.81
N SER A 61 11.94 10.67 3.27
CA SER A 61 13.37 10.63 3.06
C SER A 61 14.01 9.63 4.00
N ARG A 62 15.20 9.19 3.59
CA ARG A 62 15.98 8.23 4.33
C ARG A 62 16.75 8.93 5.46
N ASP A 63 16.28 8.68 6.68
CA ASP A 63 17.02 8.93 7.92
C ASP A 63 17.83 7.67 8.29
N GLU A 64 17.39 6.89 9.28
CA GLU A 64 18.02 5.61 9.66
C GLU A 64 17.81 4.48 8.63
N GLY A 65 16.89 4.66 7.68
CA GLY A 65 16.55 3.66 6.66
C GLY A 65 15.76 2.45 7.19
N LEU A 66 15.16 2.55 8.39
CA LEU A 66 14.29 1.50 8.92
C LEU A 66 13.13 1.20 7.98
N LEU A 67 12.48 2.24 7.44
CA LEU A 67 11.38 2.10 6.48
C LEU A 67 11.81 1.28 5.26
N TYR A 68 12.92 1.66 4.63
CA TYR A 68 13.53 0.97 3.50
C TYR A 68 13.74 -0.53 3.80
N ARG A 69 14.31 -0.84 4.97
CA ARG A 69 14.59 -2.23 5.41
C ARG A 69 13.30 -3.01 5.67
N GLY A 70 12.25 -2.34 6.14
CA GLY A 70 10.95 -2.92 6.45
C GLY A 70 10.15 -3.36 5.22
N ILE A 71 10.43 -2.82 4.02
CA ILE A 71 9.73 -3.22 2.79
C ILE A 71 10.10 -4.65 2.41
N ARG A 72 9.11 -5.54 2.44
CA ARG A 72 9.26 -6.97 2.14
C ARG A 72 8.25 -7.42 1.09
N ALA A 73 8.65 -8.43 0.32
CA ALA A 73 7.81 -9.09 -0.67
C ALA A 73 7.57 -10.54 -0.20
N LYS A 74 6.30 -10.96 -0.16
CA LYS A 74 5.89 -12.30 0.23
C LYS A 74 4.91 -12.87 -0.79
N VAL A 75 5.18 -14.07 -1.28
CA VAL A 75 4.26 -14.79 -2.17
C VAL A 75 3.23 -15.56 -1.34
N SER A 76 2.01 -15.64 -1.83
CA SER A 76 0.91 -16.37 -1.20
C SER A 76 1.16 -17.88 -1.15
N ARG A 77 0.35 -18.60 -0.36
CA ARG A 77 0.38 -20.06 -0.32
C ARG A 77 -0.02 -20.67 -1.68
N SER A 78 -1.05 -20.11 -2.31
CA SER A 78 -1.50 -20.54 -3.65
C SER A 78 -0.46 -20.28 -4.74
N GLY A 79 0.41 -19.29 -4.54
CA GLY A 79 1.48 -18.95 -5.49
C GLY A 79 1.09 -17.91 -6.53
N PHE A 80 -0.18 -17.53 -6.64
CA PHE A 80 -0.71 -16.60 -7.65
C PHE A 80 -0.75 -15.14 -7.19
N LEU A 81 -0.22 -14.82 -6.01
CA LEU A 81 -0.21 -13.45 -5.50
C LEU A 81 1.12 -13.14 -4.83
N ALA A 82 1.66 -11.96 -5.10
CA ALA A 82 2.79 -11.37 -4.38
C ALA A 82 2.31 -10.15 -3.60
N LYS A 83 2.44 -10.20 -2.27
CA LYS A 83 2.18 -9.07 -1.37
C LYS A 83 3.48 -8.31 -1.14
N ILE A 84 3.50 -7.03 -1.48
CA ILE A 84 4.58 -6.10 -1.13
C ILE A 84 4.04 -5.17 -0.05
N ALA A 85 4.67 -5.16 1.11
CA ALA A 85 4.25 -4.31 2.22
C ALA A 85 5.44 -4.00 3.15
N PRO A 86 5.44 -2.82 3.81
CA PRO A 86 6.34 -2.59 4.92
C PRO A 86 5.91 -3.43 6.13
N GLN A 87 6.87 -4.02 6.83
CA GLN A 87 6.66 -4.71 8.10
C GLN A 87 7.36 -3.96 9.22
N LYS A 88 6.81 -4.03 10.44
CA LYS A 88 7.51 -3.55 11.64
C LYS A 88 8.74 -4.42 11.85
N ILE A 89 9.91 -3.79 11.93
CA ILE A 89 11.19 -4.46 12.18
C ILE A 89 11.77 -4.02 13.53
N THR A 90 12.73 -4.78 14.03
CA THR A 90 13.56 -4.40 15.18
C THR A 90 14.23 -3.04 14.91
N GLY A 91 14.09 -2.10 15.84
CA GLY A 91 14.53 -0.71 15.69
C GLY A 91 13.39 0.27 15.40
N MET A 92 12.25 -0.18 14.88
CA MET A 92 11.06 0.66 14.78
C MET A 92 10.30 0.68 16.11
N LYS A 93 10.34 1.81 16.82
CA LYS A 93 9.51 2.03 18.02
C LYS A 93 8.03 1.81 17.71
N ASP A 94 7.53 2.54 16.73
CA ASP A 94 6.17 2.45 16.20
C ASP A 94 6.18 2.10 14.72
N PHE A 95 5.07 1.56 14.22
CA PHE A 95 4.93 1.23 12.80
C PHE A 95 4.69 2.52 11.99
N TYR A 96 5.77 3.26 11.76
CA TYR A 96 5.80 4.52 11.02
C TYR A 96 5.02 4.53 9.69
N PRO A 97 5.04 3.47 8.85
CA PRO A 97 4.31 3.46 7.58
C PRO A 97 2.80 3.71 7.70
N ALA A 98 2.18 3.37 8.84
CA ALA A 98 0.74 3.58 9.04
C ALA A 98 0.35 5.07 9.06
N TYR A 99 1.29 5.97 9.32
CA TYR A 99 1.00 7.40 9.47
C TYR A 99 1.27 8.21 8.19
N LEU A 100 1.98 7.61 7.22
CA LEU A 100 2.42 8.31 6.02
C LEU A 100 1.25 8.74 5.13
N GLY A 101 0.32 7.83 4.84
CA GLY A 101 -0.77 8.08 3.88
C GLY A 101 -1.93 8.95 4.41
N TYR A 102 -2.03 9.14 5.73
CA TYR A 102 -3.13 9.90 6.35
C TYR A 102 -2.73 11.31 6.78
N GLY A 103 -1.42 11.56 6.96
CA GLY A 103 -0.92 12.81 7.53
C GLY A 103 -1.43 13.05 8.96
N VAL A 104 -1.18 14.24 9.48
CA VAL A 104 -1.66 14.68 10.81
C VAL A 104 -2.32 16.04 10.69
N LYS A 105 -3.60 16.13 11.02
CA LYS A 105 -4.34 17.40 11.03
C LYS A 105 -3.91 18.30 12.19
N ARG A 106 -3.73 19.58 11.90
CA ARG A 106 -3.54 20.62 12.92
C ARG A 106 -4.90 20.86 13.59
N GLY A 107 -4.92 21.04 14.90
CA GLY A 107 -6.17 21.33 15.61
C GLY A 107 -6.85 20.13 16.30
N ALA A 108 -6.30 18.91 16.18
CA ALA A 108 -6.95 17.70 16.71
C ALA A 108 -6.98 17.65 18.25
N ARG A 109 -5.87 18.01 18.91
CA ARG A 109 -5.71 17.96 20.37
C ARG A 109 -5.20 19.28 20.94
N LEU A 110 -5.62 19.57 22.16
CA LEU A 110 -5.03 20.63 22.99
C LEU A 110 -3.60 20.21 23.40
N SER A 111 -2.70 21.18 23.60
CA SER A 111 -1.32 20.93 24.06
C SER A 111 -1.26 20.28 25.45
N ARG A 112 -0.09 20.01 26.03
CA ARG A 112 -0.03 19.57 27.44
C ARG A 112 -0.40 20.74 28.38
N LEU A 113 -1.07 20.45 29.49
CA LEU A 113 -1.40 21.46 30.52
C LEU A 113 -0.11 21.91 31.22
N LYS A 114 0.08 23.22 31.43
CA LYS A 114 1.20 23.72 32.23
C LYS A 114 0.95 23.43 33.72
N PRO A 115 2.01 23.26 34.54
CA PRO A 115 1.84 23.14 36.00
C PRO A 115 1.04 24.33 36.56
N GLY A 116 0.01 24.05 37.37
CA GLY A 116 -0.87 25.07 37.96
C GLY A 116 -1.92 25.68 37.04
N GLU A 117 -1.92 25.38 35.73
CA GLU A 117 -2.91 25.92 34.79
C GLU A 117 -4.26 25.19 34.89
N LYS A 118 -5.38 25.93 34.91
CA LYS A 118 -6.72 25.32 34.86
C LYS A 118 -7.10 24.93 33.43
N HIS A 119 -7.82 23.81 33.27
CA HIS A 119 -8.31 23.33 31.97
C HIS A 119 -9.16 24.38 31.21
N SER A 120 -9.95 25.18 31.92
CA SER A 120 -10.80 26.23 31.36
C SER A 120 -9.98 27.36 30.71
N ALA A 121 -8.93 27.82 31.39
CA ALA A 121 -8.01 28.84 30.89
C ALA A 121 -7.32 28.36 29.59
N LYS A 122 -6.86 27.11 29.57
CA LYS A 122 -6.25 26.49 28.38
C LYS A 122 -7.23 26.36 27.22
N ARG A 123 -8.47 25.94 27.47
CA ARG A 123 -9.52 25.85 26.43
C ARG A 123 -9.82 27.21 25.81
N ARG A 124 -9.81 28.30 26.60
CA ARG A 124 -9.97 29.67 26.05
C ARG A 124 -8.78 30.06 25.17
N ARG A 125 -7.55 29.90 25.67
CA ARG A 125 -6.32 30.25 24.93
C ARG A 125 -6.19 29.52 23.61
N GLU A 126 -6.35 28.20 23.61
CA GLU A 126 -6.12 27.39 22.41
C GLU A 126 -7.38 27.15 21.58
N GLY A 127 -8.56 27.30 22.16
CA GLY A 127 -9.83 26.97 21.50
C GLY A 127 -10.03 27.72 20.19
N ILE A 128 -9.75 29.03 20.16
CA ILE A 128 -9.87 29.86 18.96
C ILE A 128 -8.90 29.37 17.88
N ARG A 129 -7.63 29.16 18.23
CA ARG A 129 -6.58 28.66 17.32
C ARG A 129 -6.95 27.29 16.74
N LEU A 130 -7.40 26.36 17.57
CA LEU A 130 -7.76 25.00 17.13
C LEU A 130 -9.01 25.02 16.25
N ARG A 131 -10.03 25.84 16.56
CA ARG A 131 -11.23 26.01 15.71
C ARG A 131 -10.86 26.59 14.35
N LYS A 132 -9.98 27.60 14.30
CA LYS A 132 -9.48 28.18 13.04
C LYS A 132 -8.73 27.13 12.21
N ALA A 133 -7.80 26.38 12.82
CA ALA A 133 -7.08 25.32 12.14
C ALA A 133 -8.00 24.22 11.57
N ARG A 134 -9.05 23.84 12.32
CA ARG A 134 -10.07 22.88 11.85
C ARG A 134 -10.87 23.43 10.67
N ARG A 135 -11.32 24.70 10.75
CA ARG A 135 -12.07 25.35 9.66
C ARG A 135 -11.26 25.44 8.38
N ASN A 136 -9.96 25.70 8.51
CA ASN A 136 -9.04 25.84 7.38
C ASN A 136 -8.47 24.50 6.88
N ASN A 137 -8.83 23.37 7.50
CA ASN A 137 -8.28 22.05 7.19
C ASN A 137 -6.74 21.96 7.27
N ASP A 138 -6.12 22.79 8.10
CA ASP A 138 -4.67 22.91 8.24
C ASP A 138 -3.99 21.57 8.58
N TRP A 139 -2.84 21.31 7.97
CA TRP A 139 -1.99 20.16 8.27
C TRP A 139 -0.91 20.52 9.32
N LEU A 140 -0.63 19.59 10.22
CA LEU A 140 0.57 19.60 11.04
C LEU A 140 1.70 18.86 10.29
N ILE A 141 1.34 17.72 9.69
CA ILE A 141 2.18 16.94 8.79
C ILE A 141 1.29 16.58 7.61
N GLU A 142 1.71 16.90 6.39
CA GLU A 142 0.95 16.55 5.20
C GLU A 142 1.02 15.04 4.90
N PRO A 143 -0.04 14.45 4.35
CA PRO A 143 -0.02 13.08 3.85
C PRO A 143 1.06 12.92 2.77
N ARG A 144 1.86 11.87 2.88
CA ARG A 144 2.95 11.57 1.92
C ARG A 144 2.43 10.76 0.74
N GLY A 145 3.11 10.89 -0.40
CA GLY A 145 2.86 10.08 -1.59
C GLY A 145 2.95 8.57 -1.34
N ASN A 146 2.15 7.80 -2.09
CA ASN A 146 2.10 6.35 -1.95
C ASN A 146 3.16 5.66 -2.83
N TYR A 147 4.38 5.63 -2.32
CA TYR A 147 5.54 5.00 -2.96
C TYR A 147 5.32 3.52 -3.35
N MET A 148 4.39 2.80 -2.74
CA MET A 148 4.10 1.41 -3.14
C MET A 148 3.25 1.34 -4.41
N ALA A 149 2.24 2.21 -4.51
CA ALA A 149 1.39 2.30 -5.69
C ALA A 149 2.21 2.80 -6.88
N ASP A 150 3.03 3.83 -6.65
CA ASP A 150 3.87 4.42 -7.69
C ASP A 150 4.96 3.44 -8.14
N ALA A 151 5.57 2.69 -7.21
CA ALA A 151 6.53 1.64 -7.58
C ALA A 151 5.90 0.54 -8.45
N LEU A 152 4.65 0.15 -8.17
CA LEU A 152 3.92 -0.82 -9.00
C LEU A 152 3.63 -0.25 -10.38
N GLN A 153 3.23 1.03 -10.45
CA GLN A 153 2.95 1.69 -11.71
C GLN A 153 4.21 1.84 -12.57
N ASN A 154 5.33 2.25 -11.97
CA ASN A 154 6.63 2.41 -12.64
C ASN A 154 7.17 1.09 -13.18
N THR A 155 6.90 -0.03 -12.49
CA THR A 155 7.41 -1.36 -12.86
C THR A 155 6.38 -2.22 -13.58
N LYS A 156 5.24 -1.64 -14.00
CA LYS A 156 4.10 -2.37 -14.56
C LYS A 156 4.50 -3.21 -15.77
N SER A 157 5.25 -2.64 -16.71
CA SER A 157 5.72 -3.34 -17.93
C SER A 157 6.60 -4.54 -17.59
N ASP A 158 7.59 -4.35 -16.71
CA ASP A 158 8.51 -5.41 -16.27
C ASP A 158 7.75 -6.53 -15.57
N VAL A 159 6.83 -6.17 -14.67
CA VAL A 159 6.00 -7.14 -13.94
C VAL A 159 5.14 -7.93 -14.92
N GLN A 160 4.49 -7.28 -15.88
CA GLN A 160 3.70 -7.95 -16.91
C GLN A 160 4.56 -8.91 -17.72
N ALA A 161 5.73 -8.47 -18.21
CA ALA A 161 6.63 -9.33 -18.98
C ALA A 161 7.11 -10.55 -18.18
N ILE A 162 7.51 -10.35 -16.92
CA ILE A 162 7.96 -11.43 -16.03
C ILE A 162 6.83 -12.44 -15.77
N LEU A 163 5.63 -11.95 -15.47
CA LEU A 163 4.50 -12.82 -15.15
C LEU A 163 4.02 -13.56 -16.39
N SER A 164 3.85 -12.90 -17.53
CA SER A 164 3.48 -13.54 -18.79
C SER A 164 4.44 -14.67 -19.16
N ALA A 165 5.75 -14.43 -19.07
CA ALA A 165 6.76 -15.46 -19.31
C ALA A 165 6.67 -16.62 -18.30
N ALA A 166 6.44 -16.31 -17.02
CA ALA A 166 6.31 -17.33 -15.97
C ALA A 166 5.05 -18.19 -16.13
N PHE A 167 3.93 -17.59 -16.52
CA PHE A 167 2.69 -18.32 -16.80
C PHE A 167 2.82 -19.17 -18.06
N ALA A 168 3.40 -18.63 -19.14
CA ALA A 168 3.68 -19.40 -20.36
C ALA A 168 4.57 -20.62 -20.07
N ALA A 169 5.64 -20.44 -19.29
CA ALA A 169 6.51 -21.55 -18.90
C ALA A 169 5.85 -22.56 -17.93
N ALA A 170 4.79 -22.14 -17.24
CA ALA A 170 4.06 -22.97 -16.28
C ALA A 170 2.92 -23.77 -16.92
N LEU A 171 2.52 -23.44 -18.15
CA LEU A 171 1.66 -24.27 -18.98
C LEU A 171 2.47 -25.51 -19.39
N SER A 172 2.00 -26.67 -18.96
CA SER A 172 2.52 -27.99 -19.37
C SER A 172 1.79 -28.47 -20.62
#